data_AF-A0A7S3MNG4-F1
#
_entry.id   AF-A0A7S3MNG4-F1
#
_cell.length_a   1.000
_cell.length_b   1.000
_cell.length_c   1.000
_cell.angle_alpha   90.00
_cell.angle_beta   90.00
_cell.angle_gamma   90.00
#
_symmetry.space_group_name_H-M   'P 1'
#
loop_
_entity.id
_entity.type
_entity.pdbx_description
1 polymer ?
#
loop_
_entity_poly.entity_id
_entity_poly.type
_entity_poly.pdbx_seq_one_letter_code
_entity_poly.pdbx_strand_id
1 'polypeptide(L)'
;MTTKLMCDETITGQGTATVESVTLVDGCDFQVTLKHKDGCPDFAADLTAYVNWLEDNEWFLGIMYLIVGPLLAIFGLQWFPYVTAILIAFFIFGLCVSLGLAFSLMNSTGGMVAVLVVGAILGIVIGILIKRKIWIMVALLGLVAGFFSGSLIFALISTASGWTDAWGWWVISILMAIVGCLLSYKLGRPVILFATSFVGSYLFMRAFTLFFPGHWPSEAKLMSDIGSVQVDNIFWVFVGVFVVTFIASLVVQNKRIDKTHEDLSDDNYNRVN
;
A
#
# COMPACT_ATOMS: atom_id res chain seq x y z
N MET A 1 -6.61 22.11 18.83
CA MET A 1 -8.04 22.35 18.50
C MET A 1 -8.48 21.33 17.47
N THR A 2 -9.43 20.48 17.84
CA THR A 2 -9.91 19.38 17.01
C THR A 2 -11.38 19.57 16.74
N THR A 3 -11.77 19.64 15.46
CA THR A 3 -13.16 19.85 15.08
C THR A 3 -13.81 18.51 14.75
N LYS A 4 -14.90 18.16 15.46
CA LYS A 4 -15.72 16.99 15.17
C LYS A 4 -16.98 17.45 14.44
N LEU A 5 -17.05 17.19 13.13
CA LEU A 5 -18.23 17.52 12.33
C LEU A 5 -19.22 16.35 12.38
N MET A 6 -20.43 16.62 12.85
CA MET A 6 -21.56 15.68 12.88
C MET A 6 -22.56 16.01 11.78
N CYS A 7 -23.18 14.98 11.22
CA CYS A 7 -24.22 15.11 10.21
C CYS A 7 -25.48 15.76 10.79
N ASP A 8 -25.95 16.82 10.15
CA ASP A 8 -27.30 17.35 10.30
C ASP A 8 -27.80 17.88 8.94
N GLU A 9 -28.66 17.10 8.29
CA GLU A 9 -29.20 17.42 6.95
C GLU A 9 -30.03 18.72 6.94
N THR A 10 -30.52 19.16 8.10
CA THR A 10 -31.39 20.34 8.20
C THR A 10 -30.62 21.65 8.07
N ILE A 11 -29.32 21.63 8.34
CA ILE A 11 -28.47 22.82 8.37
C ILE A 11 -27.77 22.96 7.02
N THR A 12 -28.28 23.85 6.18
CA THR A 12 -27.71 24.15 4.86
C THR A 12 -27.25 25.61 4.78
N GLY A 13 -26.11 25.86 4.11
CA GLY A 13 -25.59 27.21 3.86
C GLY A 13 -24.12 27.39 4.30
N GLN A 14 -23.36 28.18 3.54
CA GLN A 14 -21.98 28.49 3.93
C GLN A 14 -21.96 29.31 5.23
N GLY A 15 -21.31 28.79 6.27
CA GLY A 15 -21.13 29.48 7.55
C GLY A 15 -22.24 29.27 8.59
N THR A 16 -23.18 28.34 8.37
CA THR A 16 -24.29 28.07 9.31
C THR A 16 -24.09 26.81 10.17
N ALA A 17 -22.85 26.34 10.36
CA ALA A 17 -22.60 25.20 11.24
C ALA A 17 -23.04 25.51 12.68
N THR A 18 -23.86 24.61 13.27
CA THR A 18 -24.34 24.79 14.65
C THR A 18 -23.36 24.14 15.61
N VAL A 19 -22.85 24.91 16.58
CA VAL A 19 -21.96 24.40 17.63
C VAL A 19 -22.80 23.65 18.66
N GLU A 20 -22.60 22.33 18.76
CA GLU A 20 -23.33 21.50 19.75
C GLU A 20 -22.62 21.50 21.10
N SER A 21 -21.30 21.38 21.10
CA SER A 21 -20.51 21.39 22.33
C SER A 21 -19.07 21.83 22.10
N VAL A 22 -18.48 22.42 23.14
CA VAL A 22 -17.05 22.72 23.22
C VAL A 22 -16.55 22.08 24.50
N THR A 23 -15.67 21.08 24.38
CA THR A 23 -15.08 20.36 25.51
C THR A 23 -13.57 20.61 25.55
N LEU A 24 -13.04 20.79 26.76
CA LEU A 24 -11.61 20.87 27.00
C LEU A 24 -11.12 19.44 27.28
N VAL A 25 -10.34 18.85 26.37
CA VAL A 25 -9.93 17.45 26.48
C VAL A 25 -8.65 17.31 27.32
N ASP A 26 -7.65 18.18 27.11
CA ASP A 26 -6.34 18.09 27.79
C ASP A 26 -5.73 19.46 28.11
N GLY A 27 -6.42 20.30 28.90
CA GLY A 27 -5.88 21.55 29.48
C GLY A 27 -5.57 22.71 28.51
N CYS A 28 -5.26 22.42 27.25
CA CYS A 28 -4.99 23.36 26.17
C CYS A 28 -5.65 22.96 24.84
N ASP A 29 -6.24 21.76 24.74
CA ASP A 29 -6.94 21.31 23.53
C ASP A 29 -8.47 21.43 23.65
N PHE A 30 -9.04 22.22 22.74
CA PHE A 30 -10.47 22.38 22.56
C PHE A 30 -10.97 21.41 21.48
N GLN A 31 -11.95 20.60 21.83
CA GLN A 31 -12.73 19.83 20.89
C GLN A 31 -14.05 20.54 20.63
N VAL A 32 -14.28 20.97 19.38
CA VAL A 32 -15.53 21.63 18.98
C VAL A 32 -16.36 20.66 18.16
N THR A 33 -17.54 20.31 18.66
CA THR A 33 -18.51 19.50 17.91
C THR A 33 -19.43 20.42 17.13
N LEU A 34 -19.37 20.35 15.80
CA LEU A 34 -20.17 21.14 14.86
C LEU A 34 -21.19 20.25 14.16
N LYS A 35 -22.40 20.73 13.91
CA LYS A 35 -23.40 20.09 13.05
C LYS A 35 -23.56 20.85 11.75
N HIS A 36 -23.46 20.16 10.63
CA HIS A 36 -23.65 20.73 9.29
C HIS A 36 -24.01 19.65 8.27
N LYS A 37 -24.69 20.03 7.17
CA LYS A 37 -24.98 19.11 6.07
C LYS A 37 -23.71 18.53 5.43
N ASP A 38 -22.62 19.30 5.36
CA ASP A 38 -21.33 18.79 4.85
C ASP A 38 -20.69 17.74 5.78
N GLY A 39 -21.19 17.60 7.01
CA GLY A 39 -20.85 16.50 7.92
C GLY A 39 -21.66 15.23 7.66
N CYS A 40 -22.70 15.31 6.82
CA CYS A 40 -23.41 14.16 6.34
C CYS A 40 -22.62 13.50 5.21
N PRO A 41 -22.47 12.17 5.23
CA PRO A 41 -21.88 11.48 4.10
C PRO A 41 -22.76 11.74 2.87
N ASP A 42 -22.22 12.42 1.86
CA ASP A 42 -22.88 12.58 0.54
C ASP A 42 -23.12 11.22 -0.15
N PHE A 43 -22.51 10.15 0.37
CA PHE A 43 -22.54 8.80 -0.16
C PHE A 43 -23.30 7.85 0.78
N ALA A 44 -24.19 7.03 0.21
CA ALA A 44 -24.89 5.97 0.95
C ALA A 44 -23.97 4.83 1.46
N ALA A 45 -22.69 4.84 1.07
CA ALA A 45 -21.67 4.04 1.72
C ALA A 45 -20.73 4.97 2.45
N ASP A 46 -20.78 4.90 3.77
CA ASP A 46 -19.83 5.58 4.63
C ASP A 46 -18.46 4.92 4.46
N LEU A 47 -17.72 5.34 3.44
CA LEU A 47 -16.35 4.89 3.19
C LEU A 47 -15.48 5.16 4.43
N THR A 48 -15.80 6.25 5.14
CA THR A 48 -15.25 6.59 6.45
C THR A 48 -15.55 5.50 7.47
N ALA A 49 -16.78 4.98 7.56
CA ALA A 49 -17.08 3.88 8.48
C ALA A 49 -16.26 2.61 8.17
N TYR A 50 -16.02 2.29 6.89
CA TYR A 50 -15.18 1.15 6.53
C TYR A 50 -13.69 1.39 6.82
N VAL A 51 -13.19 2.60 6.56
CA VAL A 51 -11.81 2.99 6.89
C VAL A 51 -11.63 3.01 8.41
N ASN A 52 -12.55 3.62 9.14
CA ASN A 52 -12.56 3.64 10.60
C ASN A 52 -12.66 2.22 11.18
N TRP A 53 -13.48 1.34 10.60
CA TRP A 53 -13.53 -0.06 11.02
C TRP A 53 -12.17 -0.74 10.80
N LEU A 54 -11.48 -0.45 9.69
CA LEU A 54 -10.17 -1.00 9.41
C LEU A 54 -9.10 -0.45 10.35
N GLU A 55 -9.17 0.83 10.72
CA GLU A 55 -8.33 1.48 11.73
C GLU A 55 -8.59 0.88 13.13
N ASP A 56 -9.85 0.68 13.50
CA ASP A 56 -10.25 0.04 14.75
C ASP A 56 -9.85 -1.45 14.81
N ASN A 57 -9.71 -2.09 13.64
CA ASN A 57 -9.38 -3.51 13.49
C ASN A 57 -8.05 -3.74 12.77
N GLU A 58 -7.05 -2.87 12.99
CA GLU A 58 -5.71 -3.00 12.42
C GLU A 58 -5.07 -4.37 12.69
N TRP A 59 -5.42 -5.01 13.82
CA TRP A 59 -4.98 -6.36 14.17
C TRP A 59 -5.34 -7.40 13.11
N PHE A 60 -6.46 -7.24 12.40
CA PHE A 60 -6.88 -8.15 11.34
C PHE A 60 -5.90 -8.11 10.15
N LEU A 61 -5.51 -6.90 9.73
CA LEU A 61 -4.45 -6.71 8.73
C LEU A 61 -3.11 -7.25 9.24
N GLY A 62 -2.81 -7.04 10.53
CA GLY A 62 -1.64 -7.60 11.21
C GLY A 62 -1.56 -9.12 11.07
N ILE A 63 -2.63 -9.85 11.39
CA ILE A 63 -2.70 -11.31 11.24
C ILE A 63 -2.56 -11.72 9.77
N MET A 64 -3.25 -11.03 8.87
CA MET A 64 -3.17 -11.33 7.43
C MET A 64 -1.72 -11.19 6.94
N TYR A 65 -1.02 -10.12 7.30
CA TYR A 65 0.38 -9.92 6.95
C TYR A 65 1.32 -10.90 7.63
N LEU A 66 1.02 -11.29 8.88
CA LEU A 66 1.79 -12.29 9.62
C LEU A 66 1.76 -13.67 8.94
N ILE A 67 0.65 -14.00 8.28
CA ILE A 67 0.48 -15.27 7.56
C ILE A 67 0.97 -15.15 6.11
N VAL A 68 0.49 -14.15 5.38
CA VAL A 68 0.77 -13.96 3.95
C VAL A 68 2.23 -13.58 3.72
N GLY A 69 2.83 -12.77 4.60
CA GLY A 69 4.22 -12.32 4.48
C GLY A 69 5.22 -13.48 4.40
N PRO A 70 5.29 -14.38 5.39
CA PRO A 70 6.17 -15.55 5.35
C PRO A 70 5.88 -16.51 4.20
N LEU A 71 4.61 -16.69 3.84
CA LEU A 71 4.24 -17.53 2.69
C LEU A 71 4.80 -16.95 1.39
N LEU A 72 4.65 -15.64 1.16
CA LEU A 72 5.25 -14.95 0.01
C LEU A 72 6.78 -14.95 0.08
N ALA A 73 7.36 -14.79 1.27
CA ALA A 73 8.80 -14.81 1.47
C ALA A 73 9.40 -16.19 1.17
N ILE A 74 8.69 -17.30 1.40
CA ILE A 74 9.20 -18.66 1.18
C ILE A 74 8.82 -19.22 -0.19
N PHE A 75 7.60 -18.93 -0.65
CA PHE A 75 6.98 -19.53 -1.85
C PHE A 75 6.77 -18.52 -2.98
N GLY A 76 7.27 -17.29 -2.84
CA GLY A 76 7.06 -16.21 -3.79
C GLY A 76 7.40 -16.57 -5.24
N LEU A 77 8.52 -17.25 -5.49
CA LEU A 77 8.89 -17.74 -6.82
C LEU A 77 7.91 -18.76 -7.41
N GLN A 78 7.33 -19.64 -6.59
CA GLN A 78 6.40 -20.67 -7.05
C GLN A 78 5.02 -20.08 -7.36
N TRP A 79 4.60 -19.11 -6.54
CA TRP A 79 3.30 -18.45 -6.68
C TRP A 79 3.37 -17.17 -7.48
N PHE A 80 4.54 -16.81 -8.03
CA PHE A 80 4.79 -15.53 -8.72
C PHE A 80 3.69 -15.15 -9.72
N PRO A 81 3.22 -16.06 -10.62
CA PRO A 81 2.17 -15.71 -11.56
C PRO A 81 0.85 -15.32 -10.87
N TYR A 82 0.50 -16.02 -9.79
CA TYR A 82 -0.73 -15.78 -9.04
C TYR A 82 -0.64 -14.51 -8.21
N VAL A 83 0.48 -14.31 -7.51
CA VAL A 83 0.71 -13.14 -6.66
C VAL A 83 0.68 -11.87 -7.50
N THR A 84 1.36 -11.87 -8.66
CA THR A 84 1.41 -10.69 -9.52
C THR A 84 0.06 -10.44 -10.20
N ALA A 85 -0.67 -11.48 -10.59
CA ALA A 85 -2.03 -11.33 -11.14
C ALA A 85 -3.00 -10.70 -10.12
N ILE A 86 -2.93 -11.13 -8.86
CA ILE A 86 -3.72 -10.55 -7.76
C ILE A 86 -3.34 -9.08 -7.53
N LEU A 87 -2.03 -8.77 -7.49
CA LEU A 87 -1.55 -7.41 -7.30
C LEU A 87 -2.07 -6.48 -8.42
N ILE A 88 -2.00 -6.93 -9.67
CA ILE A 88 -2.52 -6.18 -10.80
C ILE A 88 -4.04 -6.03 -10.72
N ALA A 89 -4.76 -7.08 -10.32
CA ALA A 89 -6.21 -7.00 -10.14
C ALA A 89 -6.59 -5.92 -9.12
N PHE A 90 -5.88 -5.86 -7.98
CA PHE A 90 -6.06 -4.80 -6.98
C PHE A 90 -5.69 -3.42 -7.51
N PHE A 91 -4.61 -3.31 -8.29
CA PHE A 91 -4.22 -2.03 -8.89
C PHE A 91 -5.29 -1.50 -9.86
N ILE A 92 -5.78 -2.34 -10.77
CA ILE A 92 -6.84 -1.99 -11.72
C ILE A 92 -8.14 -1.66 -10.97
N PHE A 93 -8.50 -2.44 -9.96
CA PHE A 93 -9.65 -2.17 -9.12
C PHE A 93 -9.53 -0.79 -8.45
N GLY A 94 -8.38 -0.49 -7.83
CA GLY A 94 -8.11 0.80 -7.22
C GLY A 94 -8.14 1.96 -8.22
N LEU A 95 -7.63 1.74 -9.44
CA LEU A 95 -7.72 2.72 -10.53
C LEU A 95 -9.16 2.98 -10.94
N CYS A 96 -9.99 1.93 -11.09
CA CYS A 96 -11.41 2.06 -11.40
C CYS A 96 -12.16 2.83 -10.31
N VAL A 97 -11.89 2.55 -9.04
CA VAL A 97 -12.47 3.30 -7.91
C VAL A 97 -12.01 4.77 -7.96
N SER A 98 -10.73 5.03 -8.18
CA SER A 98 -10.18 6.38 -8.27
C SER A 98 -10.80 7.19 -9.42
N LEU A 99 -10.98 6.58 -10.59
CA LEU A 99 -11.67 7.19 -11.73
C LEU A 99 -13.16 7.39 -11.44
N GLY A 100 -13.80 6.42 -10.78
CA GLY A 100 -15.20 6.52 -10.36
C GLY A 100 -15.44 7.70 -9.43
N LEU A 101 -14.52 7.96 -8.50
CA LEU A 101 -14.52 9.14 -7.64
C LEU A 101 -14.27 10.42 -8.45
N ALA A 102 -13.24 10.44 -9.32
CA ALA A 102 -12.88 11.62 -10.12
C ALA A 102 -14.01 12.08 -11.06
N PHE A 103 -14.77 11.14 -11.63
CA PHE A 103 -15.91 11.43 -12.50
C PHE A 103 -17.25 11.52 -11.76
N SER A 104 -17.25 11.50 -10.42
CA SER A 104 -18.48 11.55 -9.61
C SER A 104 -19.47 10.41 -9.92
N LEU A 105 -19.00 9.30 -10.50
CA LEU A 105 -19.80 8.12 -10.82
C LEU A 105 -20.25 7.37 -9.55
N MET A 106 -19.54 7.57 -8.45
CA MET A 106 -19.83 6.95 -7.16
C MET A 106 -20.83 7.76 -6.30
N ASN A 107 -21.39 8.86 -6.81
CA ASN A 107 -22.32 9.73 -6.06
C ASN A 107 -23.69 9.08 -5.77
N SER A 108 -24.01 7.95 -6.41
CA SER A 108 -25.23 7.18 -6.11
C SER A 108 -24.86 5.78 -5.66
N THR A 109 -25.68 5.15 -4.81
CA THR A 109 -25.48 3.76 -4.37
C THR A 109 -25.33 2.81 -5.56
N GLY A 110 -26.15 3.00 -6.59
CA GLY A 110 -26.09 2.20 -7.83
C GLY A 110 -24.79 2.44 -8.60
N GLY A 111 -24.33 3.68 -8.70
CA GLY A 111 -23.08 4.05 -9.35
C GLY A 111 -21.85 3.48 -8.61
N MET A 112 -21.84 3.54 -7.28
CA MET A 112 -20.81 2.91 -6.47
C MET A 112 -20.76 1.40 -6.69
N VAL A 113 -21.89 0.70 -6.57
CA VAL A 113 -21.95 -0.76 -6.78
C VAL A 113 -21.50 -1.11 -8.21
N ALA A 114 -21.91 -0.32 -9.21
CA ALA A 114 -21.48 -0.52 -10.59
C ALA A 114 -19.95 -0.36 -10.75
N VAL A 115 -19.36 0.70 -10.20
CA VAL A 115 -17.90 0.92 -10.25
C VAL A 115 -17.13 -0.21 -9.57
N LEU A 116 -17.59 -0.67 -8.40
CA LEU A 116 -16.94 -1.76 -7.66
C LEU A 116 -17.01 -3.09 -8.43
N VAL A 117 -18.19 -3.45 -8.97
CA VAL A 117 -18.38 -4.68 -9.73
C VAL A 117 -17.60 -4.65 -11.04
N VAL A 118 -17.68 -3.55 -11.78
CA VAL A 118 -16.93 -3.37 -13.04
C VAL A 118 -15.42 -3.39 -12.77
N GLY A 119 -14.95 -2.69 -11.73
CA GLY A 119 -13.55 -2.69 -11.33
C GLY A 119 -13.05 -4.09 -10.96
N ALA A 120 -13.85 -4.87 -10.23
CA ALA A 120 -13.48 -6.24 -9.85
C ALA A 120 -13.40 -7.16 -11.08
N ILE A 121 -14.38 -7.09 -11.99
CA ILE A 121 -14.38 -7.87 -13.23
C ILE A 121 -13.19 -7.48 -14.11
N LEU A 122 -12.95 -6.19 -14.33
CA LEU A 122 -11.82 -5.70 -15.13
C LEU A 122 -10.49 -6.11 -14.51
N GLY A 123 -10.34 -6.00 -13.19
CA GLY A 123 -9.14 -6.43 -12.47
C GLY A 123 -8.87 -7.92 -12.65
N ILE A 124 -9.89 -8.78 -12.49
CA ILE A 124 -9.77 -10.23 -12.69
C ILE A 124 -9.40 -10.56 -14.15
N VAL A 125 -10.10 -9.96 -15.12
CA VAL A 125 -9.86 -10.19 -16.56
C VAL A 125 -8.43 -9.78 -16.93
N ILE A 126 -8.00 -8.58 -16.54
CA ILE A 126 -6.64 -8.08 -16.82
C ILE A 126 -5.59 -8.92 -16.10
N GLY A 127 -5.83 -9.34 -14.85
CA GLY A 127 -4.94 -10.24 -14.11
C GLY A 127 -4.76 -11.59 -14.82
N ILE A 128 -5.86 -12.19 -15.34
CA ILE A 128 -5.81 -13.43 -16.12
C ILE A 128 -5.08 -13.22 -17.45
N LEU A 129 -5.31 -12.10 -18.14
CA LEU A 129 -4.64 -11.78 -19.40
C LEU A 129 -3.13 -11.59 -19.22
N ILE A 130 -2.72 -10.87 -18.18
CA ILE A 130 -1.29 -10.61 -17.91
C ILE A 130 -0.57 -11.88 -17.46
N LYS A 131 -1.25 -12.83 -16.82
CA LYS A 131 -0.68 -14.16 -16.55
C LYS A 131 -0.11 -14.83 -17.82
N ARG A 132 -0.68 -14.55 -19.00
CA ARG A 132 -0.19 -15.08 -20.30
C ARG A 132 1.09 -14.40 -20.80
N LYS A 133 1.51 -13.27 -20.21
CA LYS A 133 2.64 -12.45 -20.64
C LYS A 133 3.56 -12.17 -19.46
N ILE A 134 4.35 -13.18 -19.08
CA ILE A 134 5.28 -13.18 -17.95
C ILE A 134 6.21 -11.97 -17.95
N TRP A 135 6.68 -11.53 -19.12
CA TRP A 135 7.52 -10.33 -19.25
C TRP A 135 6.90 -9.06 -18.67
N ILE A 136 5.60 -8.86 -18.88
CA ILE A 136 4.87 -7.72 -18.32
C ILE A 136 4.82 -7.84 -16.79
N MET A 137 4.66 -9.06 -16.27
CA MET A 137 4.63 -9.33 -14.83
C MET A 137 5.98 -9.03 -14.18
N VAL A 138 7.07 -9.44 -14.81
CA VAL A 138 8.43 -9.19 -14.32
C VAL A 138 8.72 -7.69 -14.36
N ALA A 139 8.40 -7.01 -15.45
CA ALA A 139 8.51 -5.56 -15.59
C ALA A 139 7.72 -4.80 -14.51
N LEU A 140 6.47 -5.20 -14.28
CA LEU A 140 5.58 -4.57 -13.30
C LEU A 140 6.04 -4.82 -11.86
N LEU A 141 6.49 -6.04 -11.54
CA LEU A 141 7.06 -6.34 -10.23
C LEU A 141 8.33 -5.53 -9.99
N GLY A 142 9.20 -5.40 -11.01
CA GLY A 142 10.38 -4.54 -10.98
C GLY A 142 10.05 -3.07 -10.75
N LEU A 143 9.01 -2.57 -11.41
CA LEU A 143 8.50 -1.21 -11.24
C LEU A 143 8.02 -0.97 -9.80
N VAL A 144 7.18 -1.86 -9.27
CA VAL A 144 6.64 -1.76 -7.91
C VAL A 144 7.75 -1.86 -6.86
N ALA A 145 8.64 -2.84 -6.98
CA ALA A 145 9.79 -2.98 -6.08
C ALA A 145 10.71 -1.76 -6.14
N GLY A 146 10.95 -1.23 -7.35
CA GLY A 146 11.71 0.00 -7.57
C GLY A 146 11.08 1.20 -6.86
N PHE A 147 9.76 1.40 -7.02
CA PHE A 147 9.03 2.48 -6.35
C PHE A 147 9.17 2.42 -4.82
N PHE A 148 8.92 1.24 -4.21
CA PHE A 148 9.08 1.07 -2.76
C PHE A 148 10.52 1.23 -2.30
N SER A 149 11.50 0.73 -3.07
CA SER A 149 12.91 0.94 -2.74
C SER A 149 13.30 2.43 -2.77
N GLY A 150 12.75 3.21 -3.71
CA GLY A 150 12.92 4.66 -3.75
C GLY A 150 12.30 5.36 -2.54
N SER A 151 11.13 4.91 -2.10
CA SER A 151 10.52 5.43 -0.87
C SER A 151 11.37 5.17 0.38
N LEU A 152 12.00 4.00 0.48
CA LEU A 152 12.92 3.66 1.58
C LEU A 152 14.22 4.46 1.51
N ILE A 153 14.78 4.64 0.31
CA ILE A 153 15.97 5.49 0.10
C ILE A 153 15.65 6.94 0.50
N PHE A 154 14.50 7.48 0.09
CA PHE A 154 14.10 8.82 0.51
C PHE A 154 13.92 8.92 2.02
N ALA A 155 13.31 7.91 2.68
CA ALA A 155 13.17 7.89 4.13
C ALA A 155 14.55 7.92 4.83
N LEU A 156 15.54 7.19 4.32
CA LEU A 156 16.91 7.23 4.82
C LEU A 156 17.57 8.59 4.60
N ILE A 157 17.41 9.19 3.41
CA ILE A 157 17.94 10.53 3.10
C ILE A 157 17.30 11.56 4.02
N SER A 158 15.97 11.56 4.13
CA SER A 158 15.20 12.47 4.98
C SER A 158 15.63 12.40 6.44
N THR A 159 15.84 11.18 6.96
CA THR A 159 16.33 10.96 8.32
C THR A 159 17.77 11.45 8.52
N ALA A 160 18.64 11.30 7.52
CA ALA A 160 20.06 11.65 7.63
C ALA A 160 20.34 13.15 7.37
N SER A 161 19.63 13.77 6.43
CA SER A 161 19.86 15.15 5.99
C SER A 161 18.82 16.15 6.49
N GLY A 162 17.68 15.67 7.01
CA GLY A 162 16.52 16.52 7.31
C GLY A 162 15.83 17.06 6.06
N TRP A 163 16.01 16.44 4.88
CA TRP A 163 15.31 16.85 3.67
C TRP A 163 13.88 16.33 3.65
N THR A 164 12.91 17.23 3.64
CA THR A 164 11.50 16.91 3.89
C THR A 164 10.55 17.26 2.75
N ASP A 165 11.05 17.43 1.54
CA ASP A 165 10.21 17.86 0.43
C ASP A 165 9.47 16.69 -0.23
N ALA A 166 8.14 16.80 -0.32
CA ALA A 166 7.30 15.80 -0.97
C ALA A 166 7.67 15.54 -2.44
N TRP A 167 8.13 16.57 -3.17
CA TRP A 167 8.56 16.40 -4.57
C TRP A 167 9.81 15.53 -4.68
N GLY A 168 10.72 15.60 -3.70
CA GLY A 168 11.93 14.77 -3.65
C GLY A 168 11.59 13.29 -3.55
N TRP A 169 10.59 12.95 -2.73
CA TRP A 169 10.06 11.60 -2.60
C TRP A 169 9.51 11.06 -3.93
N TRP A 170 8.69 11.85 -4.63
CA TRP A 170 8.12 11.45 -5.92
C TRP A 170 9.21 11.22 -6.98
N VAL A 171 10.16 12.15 -7.10
CA VAL A 171 11.23 12.05 -8.10
C VAL A 171 12.10 10.81 -7.85
N ILE A 172 12.55 10.59 -6.62
CA ILE A 172 13.38 9.42 -6.28
C ILE A 172 12.61 8.11 -6.49
N SER A 173 11.35 8.07 -6.06
CA SER A 173 10.51 6.86 -6.20
C SER A 173 10.23 6.52 -7.67
N ILE A 174 9.94 7.53 -8.51
CA ILE A 174 9.73 7.33 -9.96
C ILE A 174 11.02 6.89 -10.64
N LEU A 175 12.15 7.52 -10.33
CA LEU A 175 13.45 7.12 -10.89
C LEU A 175 13.79 5.68 -10.53
N MET A 176 13.63 5.30 -9.26
CA MET A 176 13.88 3.93 -8.81
C MET A 176 12.88 2.93 -9.40
N ALA A 177 11.63 3.33 -9.65
CA ALA A 177 10.65 2.51 -10.36
C ALA A 177 11.06 2.22 -11.81
N ILE A 178 11.56 3.24 -12.54
CA ILE A 178 12.08 3.07 -13.91
C ILE A 178 13.30 2.16 -13.91
N VAL A 179 14.25 2.39 -12.99
CA VAL A 179 15.44 1.55 -12.83
C VAL A 179 15.05 0.10 -12.51
N GLY A 180 14.13 -0.11 -11.58
CA GLY A 180 13.62 -1.43 -11.22
C GLY A 180 12.96 -2.15 -12.39
N CYS A 181 12.17 -1.43 -13.20
CA CYS A 181 11.58 -1.95 -14.43
C CYS A 181 12.67 -2.37 -15.45
N LEU A 182 13.65 -1.52 -15.72
CA LEU A 182 14.74 -1.83 -16.67
C LEU A 182 15.62 -2.99 -16.18
N LEU A 183 15.92 -3.04 -14.89
CA LEU A 183 16.68 -4.14 -14.28
C LEU A 183 15.92 -5.46 -14.36
N SER A 184 14.61 -5.43 -14.10
CA SER A 184 13.77 -6.63 -14.20
C SER A 184 13.73 -7.21 -15.61
N TYR A 185 13.79 -6.35 -16.64
CA TYR A 185 13.86 -6.80 -18.03
C TYR A 185 15.19 -7.50 -18.34
N LYS A 186 16.31 -7.03 -17.80
CA LYS A 186 17.65 -7.60 -18.08
C LYS A 186 18.01 -8.80 -17.21
N LEU A 187 17.64 -8.76 -15.94
CA LEU A 187 18.07 -9.74 -14.94
C LEU A 187 17.03 -10.83 -14.71
N GLY A 188 15.76 -10.62 -15.12
CA GLY A 188 14.72 -11.64 -15.09
C GLY A 188 14.54 -12.27 -13.71
N ARG A 189 14.89 -13.54 -13.60
CA ARG A 189 14.63 -14.41 -12.45
C ARG A 189 15.26 -13.93 -11.13
N PRO A 190 16.55 -13.53 -11.05
CA PRO A 190 17.12 -12.87 -9.88
C PRO A 190 16.30 -11.71 -9.33
N VAL A 191 15.67 -10.89 -10.18
CA VAL A 191 14.86 -9.75 -9.74
C VAL A 191 13.55 -10.22 -9.12
N ILE A 192 12.93 -11.27 -9.65
CA ILE A 192 11.73 -11.87 -9.06
C ILE A 192 12.04 -12.45 -7.68
N LEU A 193 13.15 -13.18 -7.58
CA LEU A 193 13.63 -13.75 -6.31
C LEU A 193 13.85 -12.65 -5.28
N PHE A 194 14.52 -11.56 -5.68
CA PHE A 194 14.77 -10.41 -4.81
C PHE A 194 13.47 -9.70 -4.41
N ALA A 195 12.61 -9.37 -5.37
CA ALA A 195 11.39 -8.62 -5.14
C ALA A 195 10.38 -9.40 -4.29
N THR A 196 10.18 -10.70 -4.53
CA THR A 196 9.24 -11.51 -3.72
C THR A 196 9.77 -11.74 -2.30
N SER A 197 11.08 -11.94 -2.14
CA SER A 197 11.74 -11.98 -0.82
C SER A 197 11.56 -10.66 -0.07
N PHE A 198 11.73 -9.52 -0.78
CA PHE A 198 11.62 -8.18 -0.22
C PHE A 198 10.19 -7.89 0.24
N VAL A 199 9.20 -8.11 -0.65
CA VAL A 199 7.78 -7.88 -0.35
C VAL A 199 7.30 -8.77 0.78
N GLY A 200 7.62 -10.07 0.76
CA GLY A 200 7.21 -10.99 1.83
C GLY A 200 7.80 -10.62 3.19
N SER A 201 9.08 -10.25 3.22
CA SER A 201 9.78 -9.83 4.46
C SER A 201 9.27 -8.49 4.97
N TYR A 202 8.95 -7.55 4.06
CA TYR A 202 8.34 -6.27 4.41
C TYR A 202 6.95 -6.47 5.01
N LEU A 203 6.08 -7.28 4.39
CA LEU A 203 4.77 -7.60 4.95
C LEU A 203 4.87 -8.25 6.32
N PHE A 204 5.80 -9.20 6.48
CA PHE A 204 6.04 -9.83 7.77
C PHE A 204 6.50 -8.82 8.83
N MET A 205 7.44 -7.94 8.51
CA MET A 205 7.83 -6.84 9.41
C MET A 205 6.66 -5.90 9.71
N ARG A 206 5.86 -5.53 8.69
CA ARG A 206 4.69 -4.66 8.81
C ARG A 206 3.61 -5.27 9.71
N ALA A 207 3.49 -6.59 9.77
CA ALA A 207 2.62 -7.25 10.73
C ALA A 207 2.98 -6.85 12.17
N PHE A 208 4.28 -6.85 12.51
CA PHE A 208 4.73 -6.43 13.84
C PHE A 208 4.47 -4.94 14.10
N THR A 209 4.60 -4.07 13.10
CA THR A 209 4.31 -2.65 13.30
C THR A 209 2.83 -2.38 13.59
N LEU A 210 1.93 -3.24 13.11
CA LEU A 210 0.50 -3.17 13.41
C LEU A 210 0.16 -3.71 14.81
N PHE A 211 0.90 -4.71 15.31
CA PHE A 211 0.75 -5.18 16.69
C PHE A 211 1.43 -4.28 17.73
N PHE A 212 2.46 -3.53 17.30
CA PHE A 212 3.22 -2.59 18.12
C PHE A 212 3.20 -1.19 17.47
N PRO A 213 2.03 -0.51 17.49
CA PRO A 213 1.85 0.77 16.82
C PRO A 213 2.71 1.87 17.44
N GLY A 214 2.97 2.94 16.67
CA GLY A 214 3.68 4.13 17.14
C GLY A 214 5.20 4.14 16.95
N HIS A 215 5.82 2.98 16.68
CA HIS A 215 7.27 2.88 16.51
C HIS A 215 7.75 2.82 15.05
N TRP A 216 6.83 2.63 14.10
CA TRP A 216 7.12 2.69 12.66
C TRP A 216 6.24 3.76 12.01
N PRO A 217 6.83 4.76 11.32
CA PRO A 217 6.04 5.76 10.62
C PRO A 217 5.32 5.09 9.44
N SER A 218 4.00 5.23 9.38
CA SER A 218 3.26 4.83 8.18
C SER A 218 3.69 5.70 7.00
N GLU A 219 3.56 5.18 5.78
CA GLU A 219 3.92 5.88 4.54
C GLU A 219 3.09 7.17 4.41
N ALA A 220 1.83 7.14 4.84
CA ALA A 220 0.98 8.31 4.93
C ALA A 220 1.53 9.35 5.91
N LYS A 221 2.00 8.92 7.10
CA LYS A 221 2.62 9.80 8.09
C LYS A 221 3.96 10.36 7.62
N LEU A 222 4.74 9.56 6.91
CA LEU A 222 5.96 9.97 6.21
C LEU A 222 5.69 11.02 5.12
N MET A 223 4.47 11.12 4.59
CA MET A 223 4.06 12.16 3.64
C MET A 223 3.47 13.39 4.32
N SER A 224 2.75 13.23 5.43
CA SER A 224 2.06 14.35 6.10
C SER A 224 2.96 15.10 7.10
N ASP A 225 3.85 14.39 7.80
CA ASP A 225 4.63 14.91 8.93
C ASP A 225 6.15 14.81 8.66
N ILE A 226 6.59 15.29 7.51
CA ILE A 226 7.95 15.02 7.01
C ILE A 226 9.08 15.60 7.93
N GLY A 227 8.78 16.43 8.93
CA GLY A 227 9.79 17.03 9.84
C GLY A 227 9.84 16.53 11.29
N SER A 228 8.99 15.59 11.72
CA SER A 228 8.85 15.20 13.13
C SER A 228 8.99 13.70 13.40
N VAL A 229 9.54 12.95 12.45
CA VAL A 229 9.70 11.49 12.56
C VAL A 229 10.75 11.17 13.65
N GLN A 230 10.27 10.93 14.87
CA GLN A 230 11.11 10.45 15.96
C GLN A 230 11.36 8.96 15.76
N VAL A 231 12.63 8.60 15.63
CA VAL A 231 13.07 7.21 15.48
C VAL A 231 13.45 6.67 16.85
N ASP A 232 12.68 5.71 17.35
CA ASP A 232 12.94 5.04 18.64
C ASP A 232 13.77 3.76 18.45
N ASN A 233 14.32 3.18 19.52
CA ASN A 233 15.11 1.95 19.47
C ASN A 233 14.34 0.76 18.87
N ILE A 234 13.02 0.72 19.05
CA ILE A 234 12.14 -0.33 18.50
C ILE A 234 12.09 -0.28 16.97
N PHE A 235 12.24 0.89 16.36
CA PHE A 235 12.34 1.01 14.90
C PHE A 235 13.49 0.16 14.35
N TRP A 236 14.66 0.20 14.98
CA TRP A 236 15.83 -0.58 14.57
C TRP A 236 15.62 -2.08 14.74
N VAL A 237 14.80 -2.50 15.71
CA VAL A 237 14.39 -3.90 15.85
C VAL A 237 13.57 -4.33 14.64
N PHE A 238 12.62 -3.52 14.17
CA PHE A 238 11.84 -3.82 12.95
C PHE A 238 12.72 -3.88 11.70
N VAL A 239 13.66 -2.94 11.54
CA VAL A 239 14.66 -3.00 10.46
C VAL A 239 15.48 -4.29 10.55
N GLY A 240 15.91 -4.69 11.75
CA GLY A 240 16.63 -5.94 11.98
C GLY A 240 15.82 -7.17 11.59
N VAL A 241 14.56 -7.25 12.01
CA VAL A 241 13.62 -8.32 11.61
C VAL A 241 13.46 -8.37 10.10
N PHE A 242 13.26 -7.22 9.46
CA PHE A 242 13.15 -7.11 8.01
C PHE A 242 14.41 -7.62 7.30
N VAL A 243 15.60 -7.18 7.70
CA VAL A 243 16.87 -7.60 7.07
C VAL A 243 17.13 -9.09 7.27
N VAL A 244 16.93 -9.62 8.48
CA VAL A 244 17.14 -11.04 8.77
C VAL A 244 16.16 -11.91 7.98
N THR A 245 14.87 -11.55 7.99
CA THR A 245 13.83 -12.30 7.26
C THR A 245 14.05 -12.21 5.75
N PHE A 246 14.49 -11.06 5.24
CA PHE A 246 14.87 -10.89 3.85
C PHE A 246 16.02 -11.80 3.43
N ILE A 247 17.12 -11.80 4.16
CA ILE A 247 18.27 -12.67 3.86
C ILE A 247 17.87 -14.15 3.95
N ALA A 248 17.13 -14.53 5.00
CA ALA A 248 16.65 -15.90 5.16
C ALA A 248 15.74 -16.33 4.00
N SER A 249 14.82 -15.47 3.58
CA SER A 249 13.93 -15.70 2.44
C SER A 249 14.69 -15.84 1.13
N LEU A 250 15.69 -14.98 0.87
CA LEU A 250 16.56 -15.07 -0.30
C LEU A 250 17.26 -16.43 -0.37
N VAL A 251 17.85 -16.88 0.74
CA VAL A 251 18.55 -18.17 0.82
C VAL A 251 17.59 -19.34 0.61
N VAL A 252 16.41 -19.31 1.25
CA VAL A 252 15.41 -20.38 1.14
C VAL A 252 14.82 -20.45 -0.27
N GLN A 253 14.47 -19.32 -0.87
CA GLN A 253 13.97 -19.24 -2.23
C GLN A 253 15.02 -19.68 -3.25
N ASN A 254 16.27 -19.26 -3.07
CA ASN A 254 17.37 -19.67 -3.94
C ASN A 254 17.62 -21.18 -3.88
N LYS A 255 17.51 -21.81 -2.70
CA LYS A 255 17.58 -23.28 -2.57
C LYS A 255 16.40 -24.00 -3.21
N ARG A 256 15.28 -23.32 -3.45
CA ARG A 256 14.06 -23.86 -4.06
C ARG A 256 13.90 -23.47 -5.52
N ILE A 257 14.96 -22.91 -6.12
CA ILE A 257 14.96 -22.46 -7.51
C ILE A 257 14.57 -23.58 -8.47
N ASP A 258 14.93 -24.84 -8.22
CA ASP A 258 14.56 -25.95 -9.12
C ASP A 258 13.05 -26.26 -9.15
N LYS A 259 12.29 -25.79 -8.16
CA LYS A 259 10.83 -25.96 -8.07
C LYS A 259 10.05 -24.73 -8.56
N THR A 260 10.66 -23.92 -9.41
CA THR A 260 10.03 -22.70 -9.93
C THR A 260 8.95 -23.07 -10.96
N HIS A 261 7.94 -22.20 -11.09
CA HIS A 261 6.87 -22.38 -12.07
C HIS A 261 7.44 -22.49 -13.50
N GLU A 262 6.89 -23.40 -14.32
CA GLU A 262 7.37 -23.71 -15.69
C GLU A 262 7.43 -22.47 -16.59
N ASP A 263 6.52 -21.53 -16.38
CA ASP A 263 6.49 -20.20 -17.00
C ASP A 263 7.81 -19.42 -16.85
N LEU A 264 8.57 -19.64 -15.78
CA LEU A 264 9.86 -18.99 -15.52
C LEU A 264 11.06 -19.85 -15.95
N SER A 265 10.85 -20.97 -16.65
CA SER A 265 11.95 -21.75 -17.22
C SER A 265 12.67 -20.96 -18.32
N ASP A 266 13.99 -21.15 -18.39
CA ASP A 266 14.89 -20.38 -19.27
C ASP A 266 14.49 -20.48 -20.74
N ASP A 267 13.80 -21.55 -21.17
CA ASP A 267 13.31 -21.71 -22.54
C ASP A 267 12.22 -20.70 -22.91
N ASN A 268 11.33 -20.34 -21.99
CA ASN A 268 10.29 -19.33 -22.24
C ASN A 268 10.82 -17.90 -22.13
N TYR A 269 11.87 -17.70 -21.33
CA TYR A 269 12.55 -16.42 -21.20
C TYR A 269 13.48 -16.15 -22.39
N ASN A 270 14.30 -17.12 -22.80
CA ASN A 270 15.28 -16.94 -23.87
C ASN A 270 14.72 -17.01 -25.29
N ARG A 271 13.51 -17.55 -25.51
CA ARG A 271 12.87 -17.58 -26.85
C ARG A 271 12.47 -16.20 -27.40
N VAL A 272 12.64 -15.13 -26.63
CA VAL A 272 12.19 -13.78 -26.97
C VAL A 272 13.36 -12.79 -27.12
N ASN A 273 14.58 -13.20 -26.77
CA ASN A 273 15.82 -12.49 -27.09
C ASN A 273 16.45 -13.06 -28.37
#